data_AF-U7R226-F1
#
_entry.id   AF-U7R226-F1
#
_cell.length_a   1.000
_cell.length_b   1.000
_cell.length_c   1.000
_cell.angle_alpha   90.00
_cell.angle_beta   90.00
_cell.angle_gamma   90.00
#
_symmetry.space_group_name_H-M   'P 1'
#
loop_
_entity.id
_entity.type
_entity.pdbx_description
1 polymer ?
#
loop_
_entity_poly.entity_id
_entity_poly.type
_entity_poly.pdbx_seq_one_letter_code
_entity_poly.pdbx_strand_id
1 'polypeptide(L)'
;MRNIAALVLASIFVLGSTVFLAETASIVHAATIPGNCAPCGYKSEGNHHYRNNDIGDNDHMFNGITLTEQQRQQMRDLVGQKHQQRSSMSMSRAEREEMRKLVTAKDFDEAAVKAQVEKMVKYNVERQVEMARIHHQMYQLLTPEQQVQLEQHHQQHVSQLPN
;
A
#
# COMPACT_ATOMS: atom_id res chain seq x y z
N MET A 1 6.78 12.73 60.82
CA MET A 1 7.69 11.92 61.66
C MET A 1 8.04 10.66 60.87
N ARG A 2 9.33 10.40 60.71
CA ARG A 2 9.91 9.23 60.03
C ARG A 2 9.54 7.97 60.81
N ASN A 3 9.48 6.81 60.15
CA ASN A 3 10.05 5.55 60.65
C ASN A 3 10.24 4.58 59.46
N ILE A 4 11.51 4.27 59.21
CA ILE A 4 12.03 3.29 58.25
C ILE A 4 12.31 2.02 59.06
N ALA A 5 11.95 0.84 58.55
CA ALA A 5 12.47 -0.47 58.97
C ALA A 5 12.31 -1.43 57.76
N ALA A 6 13.34 -1.76 56.97
CA ALA A 6 14.55 -2.56 57.21
C ALA A 6 14.33 -4.10 57.10
N LEU A 7 14.66 -4.63 55.91
CA LEU A 7 15.41 -5.86 55.57
C LEU A 7 15.56 -7.00 56.61
N VAL A 8 15.31 -8.26 56.18
CA VAL A 8 16.23 -9.40 56.38
C VAL A 8 16.11 -10.42 55.23
N LEU A 9 17.27 -10.81 54.70
CA LEU A 9 17.56 -11.85 53.70
C LEU A 9 17.48 -13.26 54.31
N ALA A 10 16.99 -14.26 53.55
CA ALA A 10 17.25 -15.66 53.83
C ALA A 10 17.70 -16.39 52.56
N SER A 11 19.02 -16.59 52.49
CA SER A 11 19.74 -17.38 51.49
C SER A 11 19.51 -18.87 51.73
N ILE A 12 19.24 -19.65 50.67
CA ILE A 12 19.54 -21.09 50.68
C ILE A 12 20.41 -21.37 49.46
N PHE A 13 21.69 -21.59 49.76
CA PHE A 13 22.72 -22.04 48.84
C PHE A 13 22.72 -23.58 48.94
N VAL A 14 22.33 -24.27 47.87
CA VAL A 14 22.54 -25.72 47.77
C VAL A 14 23.70 -25.96 46.81
N LEU A 15 24.88 -26.20 47.39
CA LEU A 15 26.01 -26.81 46.71
C LEU A 15 25.77 -28.31 46.62
N GLY A 16 25.63 -28.82 45.41
CA GLY A 16 25.81 -30.23 45.09
C GLY A 16 26.90 -30.35 44.04
N SER A 17 28.12 -30.70 44.46
CA SER A 17 29.22 -31.07 43.58
C SER A 17 29.26 -32.60 43.45
N THR A 18 29.36 -33.13 42.22
CA THR A 18 30.47 -33.99 41.74
C THR A 18 30.15 -34.52 40.33
N VAL A 19 30.84 -34.04 39.28
CA VAL A 19 32.09 -34.49 38.58
C VAL A 19 31.92 -35.60 37.51
N PHE A 20 32.50 -35.27 36.35
CA PHE A 20 32.92 -36.05 35.18
C PHE A 20 31.83 -36.50 34.19
N LEU A 21 31.96 -36.06 32.92
CA LEU A 21 32.52 -36.91 31.86
C LEU A 21 32.83 -36.10 30.58
N ALA A 22 34.05 -36.34 30.10
CA ALA A 22 34.56 -36.34 28.73
C ALA A 22 33.92 -35.40 27.67
N GLU A 23 34.80 -34.53 27.17
CA GLU A 23 34.66 -33.84 25.90
C GLU A 23 34.72 -34.83 24.71
N THR A 24 34.02 -34.42 23.64
CA THR A 24 34.06 -34.93 22.26
C THR A 24 33.24 -36.19 21.96
N ALA A 25 32.04 -35.99 21.46
CA ALA A 25 31.72 -36.30 20.07
C ALA A 25 30.30 -35.80 19.75
N SER A 26 30.22 -34.95 18.74
CA SER A 26 28.99 -34.48 18.11
C SER A 26 28.05 -35.64 17.80
N ILE A 27 26.87 -35.69 18.42
CA ILE A 27 25.72 -36.40 17.85
C ILE A 27 24.46 -35.59 18.15
N VAL A 28 24.05 -34.84 17.12
CA VAL A 28 22.71 -34.26 16.99
C VAL A 28 21.70 -35.40 17.08
N HIS A 29 20.72 -35.34 17.98
CA HIS A 29 19.41 -35.97 17.82
C HIS A 29 18.44 -35.38 18.85
N ALA A 30 17.57 -34.47 18.40
CA ALA A 30 16.36 -34.12 19.12
C ALA A 30 15.15 -34.40 18.22
N ALA A 31 14.40 -35.42 18.64
CA ALA A 31 12.96 -35.58 18.59
C ALA A 31 12.17 -35.10 17.33
N THR A 32 11.69 -36.09 16.61
CA THR A 32 10.44 -36.21 15.85
C THR A 32 9.33 -35.19 16.16
N ILE A 33 8.97 -34.38 15.16
CA ILE A 33 7.59 -33.94 14.85
C ILE A 33 7.35 -34.30 13.37
N PRO A 34 6.37 -35.14 13.01
CA PRO A 34 6.00 -35.37 11.62
C PRO A 34 4.94 -34.34 11.24
N GLY A 35 5.34 -33.36 10.45
CA GLY A 35 4.41 -32.40 9.85
C GLY A 35 5.09 -31.79 8.65
N ASN A 36 4.69 -32.23 7.45
CA ASN A 36 5.04 -31.60 6.20
C ASN A 36 4.75 -30.08 6.26
N CYS A 37 5.74 -29.28 6.61
CA CYS A 37 5.84 -27.92 6.12
C CYS A 37 6.72 -28.01 4.89
N ALA A 38 6.09 -28.27 3.74
CA ALA A 38 6.69 -27.97 2.46
C ALA A 38 7.25 -26.53 2.56
N PRO A 39 8.47 -26.26 2.05
CA PRO A 39 8.89 -24.89 1.89
C PRO A 39 7.81 -24.25 1.01
N CYS A 40 7.15 -23.21 1.51
CA CYS A 40 6.42 -22.30 0.65
C CYS A 40 7.45 -21.57 -0.21
N GLY A 41 8.01 -22.31 -1.17
CA GLY A 41 8.53 -21.77 -2.39
C GLY A 41 7.36 -21.07 -3.03
N TYR A 42 7.25 -19.77 -2.78
CA TYR A 42 6.51 -18.90 -3.65
C TYR A 42 7.21 -19.01 -5.01
N LYS A 43 6.71 -19.90 -5.87
CA LYS A 43 6.90 -19.70 -7.29
C LYS A 43 6.18 -18.39 -7.58
N SER A 44 6.93 -17.31 -7.66
CA SER A 44 6.45 -16.01 -8.15
C SER A 44 6.26 -16.11 -9.67
N GLU A 45 5.41 -17.02 -10.10
CA GLU A 45 4.80 -17.04 -11.43
C GLU A 45 3.43 -16.40 -11.28
N GLY A 46 3.46 -15.11 -10.97
CA GLY A 46 2.26 -14.31 -10.79
C GLY A 46 2.64 -12.88 -11.06
N ASN A 47 2.25 -12.39 -12.25
CA ASN A 47 2.36 -11.03 -12.73
C ASN A 47 2.89 -10.03 -11.68
N HIS A 48 4.15 -9.64 -11.84
CA HIS A 48 4.59 -8.33 -11.36
C HIS A 48 3.89 -7.24 -12.18
N HIS A 49 2.59 -7.08 -11.97
CA HIS A 49 1.96 -5.79 -12.12
C HIS A 49 2.47 -4.94 -10.94
N TYR A 50 3.74 -4.50 -11.01
CA TYR A 50 4.05 -3.20 -10.47
C TYR A 50 3.17 -2.23 -11.25
N ARG A 51 2.00 -1.98 -10.65
CA ARG A 51 0.94 -1.10 -11.10
C ARG A 51 1.59 0.22 -11.49
N ASN A 52 1.80 0.42 -12.79
CA ASN A 52 1.79 1.73 -13.41
C ASN A 52 0.35 2.29 -13.37
N ASN A 53 -0.29 2.23 -12.19
CA ASN A 53 -1.58 2.85 -11.92
C ASN A 53 -1.39 4.30 -11.47
N ASP A 54 -0.32 4.96 -11.90
CA ASP A 54 -0.37 6.41 -11.92
C ASP A 54 -1.54 6.89 -12.80
N ILE A 55 -1.99 6.08 -13.78
CA ILE A 55 -3.15 6.31 -14.68
C ILE A 55 -4.43 5.55 -14.24
N GLY A 56 -4.36 4.63 -13.27
CA GLY A 56 -5.44 3.68 -13.02
C GLY A 56 -6.47 4.16 -12.01
N ASP A 57 -7.59 4.67 -12.52
CA ASP A 57 -8.97 4.40 -12.07
C ASP A 57 -9.97 5.25 -12.88
N ASN A 58 -9.49 6.24 -13.65
CA ASN A 58 -10.36 7.15 -14.43
C ASN A 58 -10.06 7.17 -15.93
N ASP A 59 -9.13 6.36 -16.43
CA ASP A 59 -8.77 6.29 -17.86
C ASP A 59 -9.92 5.75 -18.73
N HIS A 60 -11.00 5.29 -18.09
CA HIS A 60 -12.16 4.72 -18.76
C HIS A 60 -13.24 5.73 -19.13
N MET A 61 -13.12 6.99 -18.69
CA MET A 61 -14.16 7.99 -18.96
C MET A 61 -14.44 8.10 -20.47
N PHE A 62 -13.39 8.19 -21.30
CA PHE A 62 -13.50 8.38 -22.75
C PHE A 62 -13.56 7.07 -23.56
N ASN A 63 -13.64 5.92 -22.89
CA ASN A 63 -13.66 4.64 -23.57
C ASN A 63 -14.96 4.46 -24.37
N GLY A 64 -14.82 3.83 -25.54
CA GLY A 64 -15.95 3.59 -26.45
C GLY A 64 -16.36 4.78 -27.32
N ILE A 65 -15.76 5.97 -27.13
CA ILE A 65 -15.95 7.09 -28.06
C ILE A 65 -15.06 6.89 -29.29
N THR A 66 -15.65 6.98 -30.47
CA THR A 66 -14.90 6.92 -31.73
C THR A 66 -14.21 8.27 -31.96
N LEU A 67 -12.90 8.31 -31.72
CA LEU A 67 -12.05 9.49 -31.91
C LEU A 67 -11.39 9.50 -33.29
N THR A 68 -11.23 10.69 -33.86
CA THR A 68 -10.36 10.90 -35.04
C THR A 68 -8.89 10.68 -34.66
N GLU A 69 -8.02 10.41 -35.65
CA GLU A 69 -6.59 10.26 -35.36
C GLU A 69 -5.99 11.53 -34.76
N GLN A 70 -6.43 12.70 -35.23
CA GLN A 70 -5.99 13.98 -34.67
C GLN A 70 -6.37 14.11 -33.19
N GLN A 71 -7.63 13.83 -32.82
CA GLN A 71 -8.06 13.88 -31.41
C GLN A 71 -7.28 12.89 -30.55
N ARG A 72 -7.06 11.66 -31.03
CA ARG A 72 -6.24 10.66 -30.33
C ARG A 72 -4.84 11.17 -30.06
N GLN A 73 -4.21 11.80 -31.05
CA GLN A 73 -2.88 12.36 -30.89
C GLN A 73 -2.88 13.49 -29.85
N GLN A 74 -3.82 14.43 -29.94
CA GLN A 74 -3.94 15.54 -28.97
C GLN A 74 -4.17 15.04 -27.53
N MET A 75 -4.98 14.00 -27.36
CA MET A 75 -5.20 13.38 -26.05
C MET A 75 -3.93 12.70 -25.52
N ARG A 76 -3.21 11.95 -26.36
CA ARG A 76 -1.92 11.32 -25.97
C ARG A 76 -0.89 12.37 -25.56
N ASP A 77 -0.76 13.45 -26.32
CA ASP A 77 0.19 14.52 -26.02
C ASP A 77 -0.15 15.23 -24.70
N LEU A 78 -1.44 15.50 -24.48
CA LEU A 78 -1.94 16.09 -23.24
C LEU A 78 -1.63 15.22 -22.02
N VAL A 79 -1.98 13.93 -22.08
CA VAL A 79 -1.74 12.99 -20.97
C VAL A 79 -0.23 12.78 -20.76
N GLY A 80 0.54 12.65 -21.84
CA GLY A 80 1.99 12.47 -21.81
C GLY A 80 2.70 13.63 -21.13
N GLN A 81 2.37 14.87 -21.49
CA GLN A 81 2.94 16.07 -20.87
C GLN A 81 2.66 16.10 -19.36
N LYS A 82 1.45 15.71 -18.95
CA LYS A 82 1.02 15.74 -17.55
C LYS A 82 1.49 14.54 -16.73
N HIS A 83 1.89 13.45 -17.37
CA HIS A 83 2.38 12.26 -16.69
C HIS A 83 3.63 12.53 -15.84
N GLN A 84 4.59 13.29 -16.38
CA GLN A 84 5.82 13.63 -15.66
C GLN A 84 5.54 14.47 -14.40
N GLN A 85 4.60 15.42 -14.48
CA GLN A 85 4.17 16.25 -13.36
C GLN A 85 3.44 15.43 -12.27
N ARG A 86 2.73 14.37 -12.66
CA ARG A 86 2.00 13.49 -11.73
C ARG A 86 2.90 12.50 -11.02
N SER A 87 3.94 11.98 -11.68
CA SER A 87 4.89 11.06 -11.06
C SER A 87 5.54 11.66 -9.80
N SER A 88 5.77 12.98 -9.81
CA SER A 88 6.26 13.73 -8.64
C SER A 88 5.24 13.95 -7.51
N MET A 89 3.94 13.72 -7.76
CA MET A 89 2.86 13.87 -6.76
C MET A 89 2.52 12.55 -6.06
N SER A 90 3.33 11.51 -6.23
CA SER A 90 3.13 10.23 -5.56
C SER A 90 3.54 10.29 -4.09
N MET A 91 2.90 9.46 -3.26
CA MET A 91 3.26 9.28 -1.85
C MET A 91 4.77 9.09 -1.71
N SER A 92 5.41 9.80 -0.78
CA SER A 92 6.84 9.60 -0.55
C SER A 92 7.11 8.23 0.07
N ARG A 93 8.33 7.72 -0.09
CA ARG A 93 8.76 6.50 0.59
C ARG A 93 8.66 6.64 2.12
N ALA A 94 9.03 7.81 2.64
CA ALA A 94 8.99 8.11 4.06
C ALA A 94 7.56 8.01 4.64
N GLU A 95 6.55 8.51 3.92
CA GLU A 95 5.16 8.43 4.39
C GLU A 95 4.60 7.00 4.39
N ARG A 96 5.00 6.18 3.42
CA ARG A 96 4.66 4.75 3.41
C ARG A 96 5.31 4.02 4.59
N GLU A 97 6.57 4.32 4.87
CA GLU A 97 7.30 3.74 6.00
C GLU A 97 6.70 4.18 7.34
N GLU A 98 6.29 5.44 7.47
CA GLU A 98 5.65 5.96 8.68
C GLU A 98 4.30 5.29 8.95
N MET A 99 3.46 5.16 7.91
CA MET A 99 2.21 4.43 8.04
C MET A 99 2.46 2.96 8.43
N ARG A 100 3.48 2.30 7.84
CA ARG A 100 3.86 0.94 8.25
C ARG A 100 4.20 0.88 9.73
N LYS A 101 5.02 1.80 10.25
CA LYS A 101 5.39 1.82 11.68
C LYS A 101 4.16 1.91 12.57
N LEU A 102 3.25 2.83 12.25
CA LEU A 102 2.01 3.05 13.02
C LEU A 102 1.12 1.80 13.03
N VAL A 103 1.01 1.08 11.91
CA VAL A 103 0.23 -0.18 11.83
C VAL A 103 0.89 -1.33 12.58
N THR A 104 2.23 -1.39 12.60
CA THR A 104 2.98 -2.47 13.27
C THR A 104 3.30 -2.18 14.74
N ALA A 105 2.85 -1.04 15.27
CA ALA A 105 3.06 -0.67 16.65
C ALA A 105 2.34 -1.65 17.60
N LYS A 106 2.87 -1.81 18.82
CA LYS A 106 2.29 -2.69 19.83
C LYS A 106 0.87 -2.25 20.22
N ASP A 107 0.69 -0.95 20.38
CA ASP A 107 -0.59 -0.33 20.75
C ASP A 107 -1.03 0.60 19.60
N PHE A 108 -2.35 0.65 19.36
CA PHE A 108 -2.91 1.46 18.27
C PHE A 108 -3.05 2.92 18.69
N ASP A 109 -2.30 3.81 18.04
CA ASP A 109 -2.43 5.25 18.20
C ASP A 109 -3.33 5.83 17.10
N GLU A 110 -4.63 5.93 17.39
CA GLU A 110 -5.62 6.46 16.45
C GLU A 110 -5.30 7.90 16.02
N ALA A 111 -4.77 8.73 16.94
CA ALA A 111 -4.48 10.13 16.66
C ALA A 111 -3.30 10.26 15.68
N ALA A 112 -2.24 9.48 15.89
CA ALA A 112 -1.10 9.46 14.98
C ALA A 112 -1.46 8.90 13.59
N VAL A 113 -2.30 7.85 13.55
CA VAL A 113 -2.83 7.31 12.27
C VAL A 113 -3.66 8.36 11.53
N LYS A 114 -4.59 9.04 12.20
CA LYS A 114 -5.38 10.12 11.58
C LYS A 114 -4.49 11.22 11.02
N ALA A 115 -3.52 11.69 11.80
CA ALA A 115 -2.60 12.74 11.35
C ALA A 115 -1.77 12.30 10.13
N GLN A 116 -1.35 11.04 10.07
CA GLN A 116 -0.64 10.50 8.92
C GLN A 116 -1.56 10.40 7.69
N VAL A 117 -2.78 9.90 7.86
CA VAL A 117 -3.79 9.80 6.78
C VAL A 117 -4.17 11.19 6.24
N GLU A 118 -4.32 12.20 7.10
CA GLU A 118 -4.62 13.57 6.65
C GLU A 118 -3.54 14.13 5.73
N LYS A 119 -2.26 13.85 6.00
CA LYS A 119 -1.17 14.19 5.08
C LYS A 119 -1.36 13.47 3.75
N MET A 120 -1.63 12.17 3.79
CA MET A 120 -1.86 11.35 2.60
C MET A 120 -3.03 11.84 1.75
N VAL A 121 -4.12 12.29 2.39
CA VAL A 121 -5.31 12.83 1.72
C VAL A 121 -4.98 14.08 0.93
N LYS A 122 -4.09 14.96 1.41
CA LYS A 122 -3.71 16.17 0.67
C LYS A 122 -3.14 15.85 -0.72
N TYR A 123 -2.22 14.88 -0.80
CA TYR A 123 -1.67 14.42 -2.07
C TYR A 123 -2.74 13.83 -2.98
N ASN A 124 -3.65 13.03 -2.41
CA ASN A 124 -4.75 12.44 -3.17
C ASN A 124 -5.67 13.52 -3.75
N VAL A 125 -6.02 14.55 -2.97
CA VAL A 125 -6.85 15.66 -3.44
C VAL A 125 -6.17 16.39 -4.60
N GLU A 126 -4.90 16.76 -4.45
CA GLU A 126 -4.14 17.44 -5.51
C GLU A 126 -4.07 16.61 -6.80
N ARG A 127 -3.79 15.30 -6.66
CA ARG A 127 -3.79 14.36 -7.79
C ARG A 127 -5.17 14.28 -8.45
N GLN A 128 -6.24 14.17 -7.69
CA GLN A 128 -7.61 14.08 -8.23
C GLN A 128 -8.02 15.36 -8.97
N VAL A 129 -7.62 16.52 -8.46
CA VAL A 129 -7.85 17.80 -9.15
C VAL A 129 -7.09 17.86 -10.47
N GLU A 130 -5.83 17.41 -10.52
CA GLU A 130 -5.08 17.34 -11.78
C GLU A 130 -5.71 16.35 -12.76
N MET A 131 -6.22 15.20 -12.30
CA MET A 131 -6.96 14.27 -13.15
C MET A 131 -8.21 14.93 -13.75
N ALA A 132 -9.02 15.57 -12.90
CA ALA A 132 -10.23 16.24 -13.34
C ALA A 132 -9.92 17.34 -14.37
N ARG A 133 -8.81 18.07 -14.20
CA ARG A 133 -8.35 19.07 -15.18
C ARG A 133 -7.99 18.43 -16.52
N ILE A 134 -7.24 17.32 -16.51
CA ILE A 134 -6.89 16.59 -17.74
C ILE A 134 -8.15 16.10 -18.44
N HIS A 135 -9.07 15.43 -17.73
CA HIS A 135 -10.31 14.96 -18.33
C HIS A 135 -11.15 16.11 -18.88
N HIS A 136 -11.23 17.23 -18.17
CA HIS A 136 -11.92 18.41 -18.68
C HIS A 136 -11.30 18.88 -20.01
N GLN A 137 -9.98 18.97 -20.10
CA GLN A 137 -9.29 19.35 -21.34
C GLN A 137 -9.52 18.33 -22.47
N MET A 138 -9.53 17.03 -22.17
CA MET A 138 -9.86 15.99 -23.15
C MET A 138 -11.32 16.11 -23.62
N TYR A 139 -12.25 16.39 -22.72
CA TYR A 139 -13.67 16.58 -23.03
C TYR A 139 -13.90 17.75 -24.00
N GLN A 140 -13.13 18.84 -23.86
CA GLN A 140 -13.19 19.98 -24.78
C GLN A 140 -12.67 19.67 -26.19
N LEU A 141 -11.96 18.55 -26.40
CA LEU A 141 -11.53 18.11 -27.73
C LEU A 141 -12.63 17.34 -28.49
N LEU A 142 -13.70 16.92 -27.79
CA LEU A 142 -14.78 16.15 -28.37
C LEU A 142 -15.75 17.05 -29.17
N THR A 143 -16.34 16.49 -30.22
CA THR A 143 -17.47 17.14 -30.89
C THR A 143 -18.74 17.06 -30.02
N PRO A 144 -19.74 17.94 -30.24
CA PRO A 144 -21.01 17.87 -29.52
C PRO A 144 -21.66 16.49 -29.56
N GLU A 145 -21.60 15.80 -30.70
CA GLU A 145 -22.16 14.45 -30.87
C GLU A 145 -21.40 13.41 -30.04
N GLN A 146 -20.07 13.49 -29.99
CA GLN A 146 -19.23 12.63 -29.15
C GLN A 146 -19.49 12.86 -27.66
N GLN A 147 -19.76 14.11 -27.25
CA GLN A 147 -20.12 14.44 -25.86
C GLN A 147 -21.47 13.82 -25.46
N VAL A 148 -22.45 13.84 -26.37
CA VAL A 148 -23.74 13.16 -26.14
C VAL A 148 -23.56 11.64 -26.00
N GLN A 149 -22.72 11.03 -26.84
CA GLN A 149 -22.39 9.60 -26.71
C GLN A 149 -21.72 9.28 -25.38
N LEU A 150 -20.80 10.13 -24.93
CA LEU A 150 -20.11 9.99 -23.65
C LEU A 150 -21.09 9.98 -22.47
N GLU A 151 -22.06 10.90 -22.47
CA GLU A 151 -23.08 10.97 -21.44
C GLU A 151 -23.98 9.73 -21.45
N GLN A 152 -24.36 9.23 -22.62
CA GLN A 152 -25.13 7.99 -22.73
C GLN A 152 -24.38 6.78 -22.15
N HIS A 153 -23.09 6.66 -22.45
CA HIS A 153 -22.24 5.61 -21.86
C HIS A 153 -22.16 5.75 -20.34
N HIS A 154 -22.06 6.97 -19.83
CA HIS A 154 -22.05 7.23 -18.38
C HIS A 154 -23.34 6.77 -17.72
N GLN A 155 -24.50 7.17 -18.25
CA GLN A 155 -25.82 6.79 -17.71
C GLN A 155 -26.01 5.26 -17.72
N GLN A 156 -25.61 4.60 -18.81
CA GLN A 156 -25.61 3.14 -18.89
C GLN A 156 -24.74 2.50 -17.81
N HIS A 157 -23.51 3.00 -17.63
CA HIS A 157 -22.61 2.49 -16.60
C HIS A 157 -23.20 2.69 -15.19
N VAL A 158 -23.72 3.88 -14.88
CA VAL A 158 -24.33 4.19 -13.57
C VAL A 158 -25.53 3.28 -13.29
N SER A 159 -26.38 3.03 -14.28
CA SER A 159 -27.54 2.13 -14.12
C SER A 159 -27.19 0.66 -13.85
N GLN A 160 -25.95 0.25 -14.17
CA GLN A 160 -25.45 -1.11 -13.94
C GLN A 160 -24.76 -1.27 -12.58
N LEU A 161 -24.49 -0.16 -11.88
CA LEU A 161 -23.90 -0.23 -10.55
C LEU A 161 -24.94 -0.75 -9.54
N PRO A 162 -24.55 -1.65 -8.62
CA PRO A 162 -25.45 -2.10 -7.57
C PRO A 162 -25.82 -0.92 -6.65
N ASN A 163 -27.09 -0.89 -6.22
CA ASN A 163 -27.61 0.06 -5.23
C ASN A 163 -27.00 -0.14 -3.85
#